data_AF-A0AAJ5Z3T5-F1
#
_entry.id   AF-A0AAJ5Z3T5-F1
#
_cell.length_a   1.000
_cell.length_b   1.000
_cell.length_c   1.000
_cell.angle_alpha   90.00
_cell.angle_beta   90.00
_cell.angle_gamma   90.00
#
_symmetry.space_group_name_H-M   'P 1'
#
loop_
_entity.id
_entity.type
_entity.pdbx_description
1 polymer ?
#
loop_
_entity_poly.entity_id
_entity_poly.type
_entity_poly.pdbx_seq_one_letter_code
_entity_poly.pdbx_strand_id
1 'polypeptide(L)'
;MIITDEELMALLESDDSQEPTFYPVSVYALDAVSHQAVKGAGLPAYANLHRTRPDAGWQWEGLFAAGAIALFDPASHQGADYLPHLLAPGAGIYRLSDPWFEGLQAREQGWRAWLAQCQILLLEDHPFQGACIQQEIQGLGLPCHWVQDGEGCLKALEEGGVRLLICDLSLAEQDAISLLMSHPQYRHSGLPIILLSAHDQTLIDGARRLLHDAGFNVLAALAKPLQSDDLLRLLKMLYLGPQRQRRLGGLKRTVRSWQGEARGQLGLLADAASCTLPIWLSLSGLSPHWEPLKLWLEQHGREASELTLVIHRRDHLLSQADRFALVLQASLAGARLALLLDHAQHLPFDLIERLPLQSLLLGQHLLPELEAMAADSLLARFIQRSRELGIALYLDDPFNLQDAAQWQDRGVAGRW
;
A
#
# COMPACT_ATOMS: atom_id res chain seq x y z
N MET A 1 12.29 15.39 2.93
CA MET A 1 10.83 15.41 3.16
C MET A 1 10.46 13.97 3.47
N ILE A 2 10.15 13.67 4.73
CA ILE A 2 10.07 12.30 5.23
C ILE A 2 8.71 11.74 4.85
N ILE A 3 8.68 10.94 3.78
CA ILE A 3 7.60 9.98 3.53
C ILE A 3 7.81 8.89 4.59
N THR A 4 6.80 8.59 5.41
CA THR A 4 6.87 7.40 6.26
C THR A 4 6.50 6.18 5.42
N ASP A 5 7.17 5.05 5.64
CA ASP A 5 6.80 3.76 5.02
C ASP A 5 5.32 3.41 5.29
N GLU A 6 4.73 3.97 6.35
CA GLU A 6 3.31 3.89 6.72
C GLU A 6 2.37 4.43 5.63
N GLU A 7 2.65 5.60 5.07
CA GLU A 7 1.81 6.26 4.05
C GLU A 7 2.03 5.66 2.66
N LEU A 8 3.25 5.21 2.39
CA LEU A 8 3.61 4.45 1.19
C LEU A 8 2.80 3.15 1.09
N MET A 9 2.65 2.46 2.22
CA MET A 9 2.09 1.11 2.29
C MET A 9 0.56 1.07 2.39
N ALA A 10 -0.08 2.16 2.82
CA ALA A 10 -1.55 2.31 2.87
C ALA A 10 -2.14 2.67 1.49
N LEU A 11 -1.37 3.31 0.61
CA LEU A 11 -1.75 3.55 -0.80
C LEU A 11 -1.56 2.29 -1.68
N LEU A 12 -0.86 1.29 -1.17
CA LEU A 12 -0.52 0.04 -1.84
C LEU A 12 -1.40 -1.12 -1.36
N GLU A 13 -2.72 -0.93 -1.18
CA GLU A 13 -3.66 -2.07 -1.12
C GLU A 13 -3.42 -2.98 -2.34
N SER A 14 -2.68 -4.07 -2.08
CA SER A 14 -2.35 -5.24 -2.90
C SER A 14 -1.92 -5.03 -4.36
N ASP A 15 -0.69 -5.42 -4.67
CA ASP A 15 -0.53 -6.55 -5.60
C ASP A 15 0.86 -7.15 -5.39
N ASP A 16 0.91 -8.38 -4.88
CA ASP A 16 2.14 -9.19 -4.85
C ASP A 16 1.73 -10.67 -4.92
N SER A 17 0.93 -11.00 -5.95
CA SER A 17 1.33 -11.79 -7.13
C SER A 17 0.12 -12.46 -7.80
N GLN A 18 -0.16 -12.17 -9.07
CA GLN A 18 -0.59 -13.06 -10.16
C GLN A 18 -0.57 -12.22 -11.44
N GLU A 19 0.64 -11.93 -11.96
CA GLU A 19 0.92 -10.73 -12.79
C GLU A 19 0.40 -9.45 -12.12
N PRO A 20 1.24 -8.71 -11.36
CA PRO A 20 0.78 -7.57 -10.58
C PRO A 20 0.11 -6.57 -11.52
N THR A 21 -1.21 -6.52 -11.59
CA THR A 21 -1.86 -5.70 -12.63
C THR A 21 -1.91 -4.29 -12.07
N PHE A 22 -1.00 -3.44 -12.53
CA PHE A 22 -1.04 -2.04 -12.13
C PHE A 22 -2.34 -1.38 -12.63
N TYR A 23 -3.14 -0.87 -11.69
CA TYR A 23 -4.33 -0.07 -12.00
C TYR A 23 -4.02 1.43 -11.82
N PRO A 24 -3.99 2.23 -12.90
CA PRO A 24 -3.78 3.67 -12.78
C PRO A 24 -4.92 4.38 -12.05
N VAL A 25 -6.15 3.86 -12.12
CA VAL A 25 -7.33 4.51 -11.52
C VAL A 25 -8.01 3.63 -10.47
N SER A 26 -8.33 4.20 -9.32
CA SER A 26 -9.02 3.50 -8.25
C SER A 26 -10.44 4.01 -8.04
N VAL A 27 -11.40 3.09 -7.91
CA VAL A 27 -12.81 3.38 -7.62
C VAL A 27 -13.09 3.05 -6.18
N TYR A 28 -13.44 4.04 -5.38
CA TYR A 28 -13.89 3.84 -4.00
C TYR A 28 -15.41 3.85 -3.96
N ALA A 29 -16.02 2.68 -3.83
CA ALA A 29 -17.43 2.60 -3.45
C ALA A 29 -17.54 2.94 -1.97
N LEU A 30 -18.39 3.91 -1.63
CA LEU A 30 -18.56 4.40 -0.26
C LEU A 30 -19.70 3.70 0.49
N ASP A 31 -20.49 2.91 -0.23
CA ASP A 31 -21.63 2.16 0.30
C ASP A 31 -21.89 0.87 -0.52
N ALA A 32 -22.76 0.03 0.04
CA ALA A 32 -23.19 -1.24 -0.52
C ALA A 32 -23.83 -1.09 -1.91
N VAL A 33 -24.70 -0.09 -2.08
CA VAL A 33 -25.46 0.14 -3.32
C VAL A 33 -24.49 0.47 -4.45
N SER A 34 -23.53 1.36 -4.17
CA SER A 34 -22.53 1.79 -5.14
C SER A 34 -21.58 0.67 -5.51
N HIS A 35 -21.15 -0.13 -4.54
CA HIS A 35 -20.31 -1.29 -4.80
C HIS A 35 -20.99 -2.33 -5.70
N GLN A 36 -22.27 -2.63 -5.45
CA GLN A 36 -23.04 -3.56 -6.28
C GLN A 36 -23.28 -3.00 -7.69
N ALA A 37 -23.59 -1.71 -7.80
CA ALA A 37 -23.77 -1.05 -9.10
C ALA A 37 -22.52 -1.12 -9.97
N VAL A 38 -21.33 -0.85 -9.39
CA VAL A 38 -20.05 -0.94 -10.12
C VAL A 38 -19.75 -2.39 -10.54
N LYS A 39 -19.97 -3.37 -9.65
CA LYS A 39 -19.80 -4.79 -10.00
C LYS A 39 -20.73 -5.21 -11.14
N GLY A 40 -21.98 -4.74 -11.15
CA GLY A 40 -22.94 -5.03 -12.21
C GLY A 40 -22.63 -4.35 -13.55
N ALA A 41 -22.10 -3.12 -13.51
CA ALA A 41 -21.70 -2.37 -14.70
C ALA A 41 -20.41 -2.90 -15.34
N GLY A 42 -19.54 -3.52 -14.53
CA GLY A 42 -18.19 -3.92 -14.94
C GLY A 42 -17.22 -2.74 -14.93
N LEU A 43 -15.95 -3.02 -14.61
CA LEU A 43 -14.88 -2.01 -14.64
C LEU A 43 -13.97 -2.19 -15.85
N PRO A 44 -13.45 -1.09 -16.43
CA PRO A 44 -12.37 -1.15 -17.41
C PRO A 44 -11.12 -1.82 -16.81
N ALA A 45 -10.29 -2.45 -17.66
CA ALA A 45 -9.08 -3.16 -17.24
C ALA A 45 -8.03 -2.28 -16.51
N TYR A 46 -8.10 -0.96 -16.66
CA TYR A 46 -7.21 0.01 -16.01
C TYR A 46 -7.71 0.49 -14.64
N ALA A 47 -8.87 0.01 -14.19
CA ALA A 47 -9.49 0.44 -12.96
C ALA A 47 -9.74 -0.71 -11.98
N ASN A 48 -9.50 -0.46 -10.69
CA ASN A 48 -9.83 -1.38 -9.61
C ASN A 48 -10.92 -0.83 -8.68
N LEU A 49 -11.63 -1.74 -8.00
CA LEU A 49 -12.71 -1.42 -7.06
C LEU A 49 -12.27 -1.65 -5.62
N HIS A 50 -12.45 -0.61 -4.80
CA HIS A 50 -12.23 -0.63 -3.37
C HIS A 50 -13.54 -0.38 -2.63
N ARG A 51 -13.68 -1.01 -1.47
CA ARG A 51 -14.80 -0.82 -0.54
C ARG A 51 -14.30 -0.03 0.65
N THR A 52 -14.94 1.09 0.96
CA THR A 52 -14.56 1.91 2.11
C THR A 52 -15.77 2.68 2.65
N ARG A 53 -15.70 3.16 3.90
CA ARG A 53 -16.77 3.94 4.53
C ARG A 53 -16.25 5.27 5.02
N PRO A 54 -16.86 6.39 4.63
CA PRO A 54 -16.47 7.69 5.13
C PRO A 54 -16.74 7.89 6.62
N ASP A 55 -15.87 8.68 7.24
CA ASP A 55 -16.02 9.18 8.61
C ASP A 55 -15.87 10.71 8.66
N ALA A 56 -16.14 11.31 9.82
CA ALA A 56 -16.09 12.75 10.00
C ALA A 56 -14.67 13.36 9.86
N GLY A 57 -13.62 12.54 9.96
CA GLY A 57 -12.22 12.94 9.80
C GLY A 57 -11.68 12.77 8.38
N TRP A 58 -12.51 12.35 7.42
CA TRP A 58 -12.10 12.15 6.04
C TRP A 58 -11.70 13.46 5.37
N GLN A 59 -10.54 13.49 4.73
CA GLN A 59 -10.08 14.66 3.98
C GLN A 59 -10.56 14.56 2.52
N TRP A 60 -11.56 15.36 2.14
CA TRP A 60 -12.21 15.25 0.83
C TRP A 60 -11.39 15.87 -0.33
N GLU A 61 -10.41 16.71 -0.01
CA GLU A 61 -9.59 17.40 -1.00
C GLU A 61 -8.37 16.56 -1.45
N GLY A 62 -8.03 16.62 -2.74
CA GLY A 62 -6.80 16.04 -3.28
C GLY A 62 -6.85 14.55 -3.60
N LEU A 63 -7.61 13.75 -2.83
CA LEU A 63 -7.66 12.28 -2.98
C LEU A 63 -8.18 11.82 -4.35
N PHE A 64 -9.33 12.34 -4.77
CA PHE A 64 -9.99 11.92 -6.01
C PHE A 64 -9.60 12.77 -7.22
N ALA A 65 -8.64 13.68 -7.06
CA ALA A 65 -8.39 14.70 -8.05
C ALA A 65 -7.44 14.24 -9.18
N ALA A 66 -6.79 13.08 -9.09
CA ALA A 66 -5.85 12.62 -10.12
C ALA A 66 -5.93 11.10 -10.39
N GLY A 67 -5.87 10.25 -9.36
CA GLY A 67 -5.78 8.79 -9.53
C GLY A 67 -6.98 7.99 -9.02
N ALA A 68 -8.03 8.64 -8.54
CA ALA A 68 -9.16 7.94 -7.93
C ALA A 68 -10.51 8.64 -8.14
N ILE A 69 -11.60 7.90 -8.03
CA ILE A 69 -12.95 8.42 -7.87
C ILE A 69 -13.63 7.82 -6.63
N ALA A 70 -14.59 8.54 -6.08
CA ALA A 70 -15.51 8.05 -5.07
C ALA A 70 -16.92 7.92 -5.67
N LEU A 71 -17.59 6.82 -5.37
CA LEU A 71 -18.96 6.54 -5.78
C LEU A 71 -19.84 6.34 -4.56
N PHE A 72 -20.96 7.05 -4.53
CA PHE A 72 -21.91 6.95 -3.44
C PHE A 72 -23.37 7.05 -3.89
N ASP A 73 -24.24 6.46 -3.09
CA ASP A 73 -25.69 6.62 -3.16
C ASP A 73 -26.13 7.61 -2.07
N PRO A 74 -26.71 8.78 -2.41
CA PRO A 74 -27.11 9.79 -1.41
C PRO A 74 -28.06 9.25 -0.32
N ALA A 75 -28.90 8.27 -0.63
CA ALA A 75 -29.83 7.70 0.36
C ALA A 75 -29.09 6.89 1.44
N SER A 76 -28.01 6.20 1.06
CA SER A 76 -27.17 5.39 1.96
C SER A 76 -26.38 6.20 3.00
N HIS A 77 -26.23 7.51 2.80
CA HIS A 77 -25.46 8.41 3.67
C HIS A 77 -26.34 9.47 4.39
N GLN A 78 -27.67 9.29 4.40
CA GLN A 78 -28.57 10.21 5.07
C GLN A 78 -28.28 10.31 6.58
N GLY A 79 -28.23 11.53 7.09
CA GLY A 79 -27.96 11.80 8.51
C GLY A 79 -26.49 11.72 8.90
N ALA A 80 -25.58 11.45 7.96
CA ALA A 80 -24.15 11.51 8.23
C ALA A 80 -23.64 12.97 8.19
N ASP A 81 -22.82 13.34 9.18
CA ASP A 81 -22.26 14.70 9.30
C ASP A 81 -21.40 15.11 8.10
N TYR A 82 -20.84 14.13 7.37
CA TYR A 82 -20.02 14.34 6.18
C TYR A 82 -20.80 14.40 4.86
N LEU A 83 -22.11 14.13 4.85
CA LEU A 83 -22.91 14.14 3.63
C LEU A 83 -22.82 15.46 2.84
N PRO A 84 -22.76 16.66 3.46
CA PRO A 84 -22.58 17.90 2.72
C PRO A 84 -21.30 17.92 1.86
N HIS A 85 -20.24 17.25 2.29
CA HIS A 85 -19.00 17.13 1.52
C HIS A 85 -19.14 16.22 0.31
N LEU A 86 -19.93 15.14 0.42
CA LEU A 86 -20.26 14.26 -0.71
C LEU A 86 -21.13 14.95 -1.76
N LEU A 87 -22.04 15.82 -1.32
CA LEU A 87 -22.96 16.55 -2.19
C LEU A 87 -22.33 17.80 -2.82
N ALA A 88 -21.24 18.31 -2.24
CA ALA A 88 -20.52 19.45 -2.76
C ALA A 88 -19.90 19.10 -4.13
N PRO A 89 -19.97 20.00 -5.14
CA PRO A 89 -19.29 19.80 -6.40
C PRO A 89 -17.77 19.68 -6.17
N GLY A 90 -17.23 18.48 -6.35
CA GLY A 90 -15.82 18.17 -6.11
C GLY A 90 -15.26 17.31 -7.24
N ALA A 91 -13.98 17.52 -7.57
CA ALA A 91 -13.32 16.71 -8.59
C ALA A 91 -13.18 15.27 -8.10
N GLY A 92 -13.99 14.36 -8.66
CA GLY A 92 -13.83 12.92 -8.47
C GLY A 92 -14.77 12.24 -7.48
N ILE A 93 -15.74 12.96 -6.94
CA ILE A 93 -16.82 12.38 -6.15
C ILE A 93 -18.05 12.38 -7.04
N TYR A 94 -18.65 11.21 -7.26
CA TYR A 94 -19.81 11.06 -8.14
C TYR A 94 -20.94 10.33 -7.42
N ARG A 95 -22.16 10.80 -7.64
CA ARG A 95 -23.37 10.03 -7.33
C ARG A 95 -23.49 8.90 -8.34
N LEU A 96 -24.19 7.83 -8.00
CA LEU A 96 -24.49 6.75 -8.96
C LEU A 96 -25.26 7.23 -10.20
N SER A 97 -26.01 8.33 -10.09
CA SER A 97 -26.71 8.96 -11.21
C SER A 97 -25.81 9.77 -12.15
N ASP A 98 -24.59 10.09 -11.72
CA ASP A 98 -23.67 10.95 -12.46
C ASP A 98 -22.87 10.13 -13.49
N PRO A 99 -22.29 10.75 -14.54
CA PRO A 99 -21.51 10.05 -15.56
C PRO A 99 -20.11 9.67 -15.05
N TRP A 100 -20.02 8.79 -14.07
CA TRP A 100 -18.76 8.44 -13.39
C TRP A 100 -17.75 7.69 -14.27
N PHE A 101 -18.20 7.00 -15.33
CA PHE A 101 -17.30 6.41 -16.33
C PHE A 101 -16.46 7.47 -17.06
N GLU A 102 -17.02 8.65 -17.34
CA GLU A 102 -16.25 9.77 -17.91
C GLU A 102 -15.17 10.24 -16.91
N GLY A 103 -15.51 10.21 -15.62
CA GLY A 103 -14.57 10.46 -14.54
C GLY A 103 -13.40 9.47 -14.50
N LEU A 104 -13.67 8.18 -14.72
CA LEU A 104 -12.64 7.15 -14.84
C LEU A 104 -11.72 7.42 -16.03
N GLN A 105 -12.31 7.65 -17.20
CA GLN A 105 -11.57 7.87 -18.44
C GLN A 105 -10.70 9.12 -18.36
N ALA A 106 -11.20 10.22 -17.78
CA ALA A 106 -10.44 11.46 -17.62
C ALA A 106 -9.17 11.27 -16.76
N ARG A 107 -9.24 10.42 -15.73
CA ARG A 107 -8.09 10.13 -14.83
C ARG A 107 -7.07 9.24 -15.50
N GLU A 108 -7.53 8.24 -16.26
CA GLU A 108 -6.66 7.39 -17.05
C GLU A 108 -5.90 8.20 -18.12
N GLN A 109 -6.61 9.08 -18.82
CA GLN A 109 -5.99 10.00 -19.80
C GLN A 109 -5.02 10.97 -19.12
N GLY A 110 -5.37 11.50 -17.95
CA GLY A 110 -4.49 12.36 -17.16
C GLY A 110 -3.20 11.66 -16.75
N TRP A 111 -3.28 10.39 -16.33
CA TRP A 111 -2.14 9.55 -16.03
C TRP A 111 -1.26 9.32 -17.26
N ARG A 112 -1.84 8.91 -18.40
CA ARG A 112 -1.09 8.70 -19.65
C ARG A 112 -0.41 9.97 -20.14
N ALA A 113 -1.11 11.10 -20.10
CA ALA A 113 -0.56 12.39 -20.50
C ALA A 113 0.61 12.80 -19.61
N TRP A 114 0.53 12.51 -18.30
CA TRP A 114 1.64 12.75 -17.38
C TRP A 114 2.84 11.84 -17.67
N LEU A 115 2.62 10.55 -17.92
CA LEU A 115 3.69 9.61 -18.31
C LEU A 115 4.43 10.07 -19.56
N ALA A 116 3.68 10.49 -20.59
CA ALA A 116 4.25 10.97 -21.85
C ALA A 116 5.13 12.23 -21.68
N GLN A 117 4.96 12.96 -20.57
CA GLN A 117 5.76 14.14 -20.22
C GLN A 117 6.83 13.83 -19.16
N CYS A 118 6.95 12.58 -18.71
CA CYS A 118 7.87 12.19 -17.66
C CYS A 118 9.20 11.71 -18.25
N GLN A 119 10.12 12.66 -18.49
CA GLN A 119 11.44 12.35 -19.03
C GLN A 119 12.27 11.55 -18.03
N ILE A 120 12.51 10.29 -18.38
CA ILE A 120 13.41 9.39 -17.65
C ILE A 120 14.83 9.56 -18.17
N LEU A 121 15.78 9.72 -17.26
CA LEU A 121 17.20 9.53 -17.55
C LEU A 121 17.61 8.14 -17.04
N LEU A 122 18.13 7.30 -17.93
CA LEU A 122 18.65 5.99 -17.59
C LEU A 122 20.19 6.03 -17.68
N LEU A 123 20.88 5.73 -16.58
CA LEU A 123 22.32 5.50 -16.54
C LEU A 123 22.61 4.01 -16.41
N GLU A 124 23.14 3.41 -17.48
CA GLU A 124 23.45 1.99 -17.58
C GLU A 124 24.56 1.81 -18.63
N ASP A 125 25.72 1.30 -18.22
CA ASP A 125 26.88 1.15 -19.08
C ASP A 125 26.78 -0.08 -20.00
N HIS A 126 26.08 -1.13 -19.56
CA HIS A 126 25.98 -2.35 -20.33
C HIS A 126 25.01 -2.19 -21.52
N PRO A 127 25.46 -2.32 -22.78
CA PRO A 127 24.66 -1.97 -23.96
C PRO A 127 23.39 -2.82 -24.12
N PHE A 128 23.46 -4.11 -23.79
CA PHE A 128 22.29 -4.99 -23.85
C PHE A 128 21.27 -4.66 -22.74
N GLN A 129 21.72 -4.48 -21.48
CA GLN A 129 20.83 -4.20 -20.37
C GLN A 129 20.15 -2.84 -20.54
N GLY A 130 20.92 -1.82 -20.94
CA GLY A 130 20.42 -0.48 -21.18
C GLY A 130 19.38 -0.44 -22.30
N ALA A 131 19.61 -1.14 -23.41
CA ALA A 131 18.62 -1.26 -24.48
C ALA A 131 17.33 -1.96 -24.02
N CYS A 132 17.44 -3.05 -23.24
CA CYS A 132 16.27 -3.74 -22.70
C CYS A 132 15.47 -2.85 -21.74
N ILE A 133 16.13 -2.19 -20.79
CA ILE A 133 15.48 -1.31 -19.81
C ILE A 133 14.85 -0.10 -20.51
N GLN A 134 15.55 0.51 -21.48
CA GLN A 134 15.03 1.62 -22.27
C GLN A 134 13.77 1.20 -23.03
N GLN A 135 13.77 0.02 -23.67
CA GLN A 135 12.61 -0.50 -24.38
C GLN A 135 11.42 -0.72 -23.44
N GLU A 136 11.66 -1.26 -22.24
CA GLU A 136 10.63 -1.46 -21.22
C GLU A 136 9.99 -0.13 -20.80
N ILE A 137 10.81 0.87 -20.46
CA ILE A 137 10.35 2.22 -20.08
C ILE A 137 9.55 2.88 -21.22
N GLN A 138 10.02 2.76 -22.46
CA GLN A 138 9.32 3.30 -23.62
C GLN A 138 8.01 2.56 -23.91
N GLY A 139 7.96 1.25 -23.67
CA GLY A 139 6.76 0.42 -23.78
C GLY A 139 5.63 0.88 -22.84
N LEU A 140 5.98 1.46 -21.69
CA LEU A 140 5.05 2.09 -20.75
C LEU A 140 4.56 3.48 -21.19
N GLY A 141 5.07 4.01 -22.30
CA GLY A 141 4.72 5.34 -22.82
C GLY A 141 5.52 6.50 -22.22
N LEU A 142 6.64 6.21 -21.55
CA LEU A 142 7.55 7.24 -21.02
C LEU A 142 8.68 7.55 -22.01
N PRO A 143 9.04 8.83 -22.20
CA PRO A 143 10.27 9.17 -22.89
C PRO A 143 11.49 8.82 -22.03
N CYS A 144 12.47 8.14 -22.62
CA CYS A 144 13.67 7.66 -21.94
C CYS A 144 14.93 8.09 -22.69
N HIS A 145 15.77 8.90 -22.04
CA HIS A 145 17.12 9.23 -22.49
C HIS A 145 18.10 8.30 -21.79
N TRP A 146 18.79 7.45 -22.56
CA TRP A 146 19.76 6.50 -22.04
C TRP A 146 21.18 7.01 -22.29
N VAL A 147 22.00 6.96 -21.23
CA VAL A 147 23.42 7.30 -21.22
C VAL A 147 24.22 6.15 -20.61
N GLN A 148 25.47 6.00 -21.04
CA GLN A 148 26.32 4.85 -20.67
C GLN A 148 27.42 5.19 -19.67
N ASP A 149 27.60 6.46 -19.34
CA ASP A 149 28.65 6.94 -18.46
C ASP A 149 28.17 8.10 -17.57
N GLY A 150 28.96 8.37 -16.53
CA GLY A 150 28.67 9.43 -15.56
C GLY A 150 28.67 10.83 -16.18
N GLU A 151 29.57 11.11 -17.14
CA GLU A 151 29.68 12.42 -17.79
C GLU A 151 28.41 12.74 -18.61
N GLY A 152 27.93 11.78 -19.41
CA GLY A 152 26.68 11.89 -20.15
C GLY A 152 25.47 12.06 -19.23
N CYS A 153 25.44 11.33 -18.11
CA CYS A 153 24.41 11.49 -17.09
C CYS A 153 24.36 12.91 -16.53
N LEU A 154 25.51 13.44 -16.11
CA LEU A 154 25.60 14.79 -15.54
C LEU A 154 25.22 15.86 -16.56
N LYS A 155 25.69 15.72 -17.79
CA LYS A 155 25.32 16.64 -18.89
C LYS A 155 23.81 16.65 -19.13
N ALA A 156 23.17 15.48 -19.20
CA ALA A 156 21.73 15.38 -19.36
C ALA A 156 20.95 15.99 -18.19
N LEU A 157 21.46 15.85 -16.96
CA LEU A 157 20.87 16.50 -15.78
C LEU A 157 21.02 18.03 -15.83
N GLU A 158 22.15 18.55 -16.33
CA GLU A 158 22.40 20.00 -16.49
C GLU A 158 21.53 20.63 -17.58
N GLU A 159 21.26 19.91 -18.67
CA GLU A 159 20.33 20.34 -19.73
C GLU A 159 18.90 20.51 -19.23
N GLY A 160 18.55 19.86 -18.12
CA GLY A 160 17.27 19.97 -17.43
C GLY A 160 16.14 19.16 -18.08
N GLY A 161 14.95 19.23 -17.49
CA GLY A 161 13.77 18.50 -17.97
C GLY A 161 13.67 17.04 -17.51
N VAL A 162 14.74 16.45 -16.97
CA VAL A 162 14.71 15.12 -16.34
C VAL A 162 13.79 15.14 -15.12
N ARG A 163 12.84 14.19 -15.06
CA ARG A 163 11.87 14.06 -13.96
C ARG A 163 12.15 12.88 -13.05
N LEU A 164 12.93 11.91 -13.50
CA LEU A 164 13.33 10.74 -12.73
C LEU A 164 14.64 10.19 -13.30
N LEU A 165 15.61 9.95 -12.43
CA LEU A 165 16.85 9.24 -12.74
C LEU A 165 16.70 7.77 -12.34
N ILE A 166 16.93 6.86 -13.27
CA ILE A 166 17.10 5.44 -13.02
C ILE A 166 18.57 5.11 -13.26
N CYS A 167 19.23 4.55 -12.26
CA CYS A 167 20.69 4.40 -12.27
C CYS A 167 21.09 2.99 -11.84
N ASP A 168 21.91 2.31 -12.66
CA ASP A 168 22.54 1.07 -12.22
C ASP A 168 23.60 1.34 -11.14
N LEU A 169 23.62 0.54 -10.09
CA LEU A 169 24.63 0.62 -9.04
C LEU A 169 26.01 0.13 -9.52
N SER A 170 26.06 -0.82 -10.45
CA SER A 170 27.29 -1.53 -10.81
C SER A 170 27.85 -1.12 -12.16
N LEU A 171 28.22 0.15 -12.28
CA LEU A 171 28.85 0.70 -13.50
C LEU A 171 30.35 0.35 -13.55
N ALA A 172 30.88 0.11 -14.75
CA ALA A 172 32.27 -0.33 -14.96
C ALA A 172 33.33 0.69 -14.51
N GLU A 173 33.12 1.98 -14.73
CA GLU A 173 34.13 3.02 -14.47
C GLU A 173 33.96 3.71 -13.11
N GLN A 174 32.73 3.94 -12.66
CA GLN A 174 32.43 4.66 -11.44
C GLN A 174 31.11 4.19 -10.83
N ASP A 175 31.15 3.72 -9.58
CA ASP A 175 29.95 3.40 -8.79
C ASP A 175 28.98 4.60 -8.76
N ALA A 176 27.70 4.35 -9.04
CA ALA A 176 26.63 5.34 -9.03
C ALA A 176 26.53 6.12 -7.71
N ILE A 177 26.80 5.46 -6.57
CA ILE A 177 26.85 6.12 -5.28
C ILE A 177 27.95 7.18 -5.28
N SER A 178 29.14 6.84 -5.78
CA SER A 178 30.27 7.75 -5.87
C SER A 178 30.01 8.90 -6.86
N LEU A 179 29.35 8.62 -7.99
CA LEU A 179 28.93 9.63 -8.96
C LEU A 179 27.99 10.64 -8.32
N LEU A 180 26.94 10.18 -7.61
CA LEU A 180 26.00 11.06 -6.93
C LEU A 180 26.67 11.85 -5.80
N MET A 181 27.47 11.19 -4.96
CA MET A 181 28.14 11.82 -3.82
C MET A 181 29.10 12.94 -4.21
N SER A 182 29.76 12.82 -5.37
CA SER A 182 30.65 13.84 -5.93
C SER A 182 29.92 15.06 -6.50
N HIS A 183 28.59 14.99 -6.66
CA HIS A 183 27.76 16.06 -7.22
C HIS A 183 26.68 16.53 -6.21
N PRO A 184 27.09 17.22 -5.14
CA PRO A 184 26.19 17.62 -4.05
C PRO A 184 25.08 18.58 -4.46
N GLN A 185 25.16 19.23 -5.63
CA GLN A 185 24.09 20.10 -6.15
C GLN A 185 22.77 19.35 -6.37
N TYR A 186 22.82 18.03 -6.56
CA TYR A 186 21.61 17.21 -6.68
C TYR A 186 21.04 16.80 -5.31
N ARG A 187 21.77 17.02 -4.21
CA ARG A 187 21.22 16.87 -2.86
C ARG A 187 20.16 17.94 -2.65
N HIS A 188 19.02 17.56 -2.09
CA HIS A 188 17.88 18.46 -1.89
C HIS A 188 17.30 19.11 -3.16
N SER A 189 17.77 18.75 -4.37
CA SER A 189 17.19 19.20 -5.65
C SER A 189 15.76 18.71 -5.84
N GLY A 190 15.38 17.66 -5.12
CA GLY A 190 14.11 16.97 -5.26
C GLY A 190 14.07 15.96 -6.41
N LEU A 191 15.14 15.87 -7.24
CA LEU A 191 15.24 14.90 -8.33
C LEU A 191 15.03 13.47 -7.78
N PRO A 192 13.95 12.78 -8.14
CA PRO A 192 13.71 11.43 -7.70
C PRO A 192 14.70 10.46 -8.37
N ILE A 193 15.22 9.51 -7.59
CA ILE A 193 16.22 8.54 -8.02
C ILE A 193 15.73 7.11 -7.72
N ILE A 194 15.86 6.22 -8.70
CA ILE A 194 15.71 4.77 -8.53
C ILE A 194 17.07 4.11 -8.81
N LEU A 195 17.48 3.25 -7.89
CA LEU A 195 18.70 2.45 -8.03
C LEU A 195 18.32 1.07 -8.58
N LEU A 196 19.05 0.57 -9.57
CA LEU A 196 18.91 -0.79 -10.08
C LEU A 196 20.14 -1.62 -9.68
N SER A 197 19.94 -2.89 -9.36
CA SER A 197 21.06 -3.78 -9.00
C SER A 197 20.76 -5.24 -9.32
N ALA A 198 21.80 -5.99 -9.66
CA ALA A 198 21.77 -7.45 -9.74
C ALA A 198 22.21 -8.14 -8.43
N HIS A 199 22.57 -7.36 -7.40
CA HIS A 199 23.02 -7.86 -6.10
C HIS A 199 21.85 -8.17 -5.15
N ASP A 200 22.13 -8.88 -4.05
CA ASP A 200 21.15 -9.22 -3.02
C ASP A 200 20.57 -7.98 -2.31
N GLN A 201 19.33 -8.09 -1.82
CA GLN A 201 18.52 -7.00 -1.26
C GLN A 201 19.23 -6.24 -0.12
N THR A 202 20.12 -6.92 0.62
CA THR A 202 20.90 -6.33 1.72
C THR A 202 21.86 -5.22 1.26
N LEU A 203 22.50 -5.38 0.09
CA LEU A 203 23.38 -4.36 -0.51
C LEU A 203 22.57 -3.21 -1.11
N ILE A 204 21.43 -3.55 -1.72
CA ILE A 204 20.46 -2.62 -2.31
C ILE A 204 19.93 -1.64 -1.24
N ASP A 205 19.53 -2.17 -0.07
CA ASP A 205 19.02 -1.36 1.04
C ASP A 205 20.11 -0.50 1.68
N GLY A 206 21.35 -0.98 1.75
CA GLY A 206 22.50 -0.23 2.25
C GLY A 206 22.83 1.00 1.39
N ALA A 207 22.86 0.83 0.06
CA ALA A 207 23.07 1.91 -0.90
C ALA A 207 21.98 2.99 -0.82
N ARG A 208 20.71 2.55 -0.73
CA ARG A 208 19.57 3.45 -0.56
C ARG A 208 19.70 4.28 0.71
N ARG A 209 19.98 3.65 1.86
CA ARG A 209 20.15 4.35 3.15
C ARG A 209 21.26 5.38 3.09
N LEU A 210 22.42 5.00 2.56
CA LEU A 210 23.58 5.88 2.47
C LEU A 210 23.30 7.14 1.65
N LEU A 211 22.69 7.00 0.47
CA LEU A 211 22.34 8.15 -0.38
C LEU A 211 21.20 8.99 0.23
N HIS A 212 20.20 8.33 0.83
CA HIS A 212 19.13 9.03 1.52
C HIS A 212 19.66 9.90 2.67
N ASP A 213 20.54 9.35 3.52
CA ASP A 213 21.13 10.05 4.66
C ASP A 213 22.02 11.23 4.22
N ALA A 214 22.56 11.18 3.01
CA ALA A 214 23.30 12.29 2.40
C ALA A 214 22.40 13.37 1.76
N GLY A 215 21.07 13.21 1.78
CA GLY A 215 20.10 14.19 1.31
C GLY A 215 19.66 14.03 -0.15
N PHE A 216 19.91 12.87 -0.77
CA PHE A 216 19.35 12.53 -2.09
C PHE A 216 17.92 11.99 -1.98
N ASN A 217 17.08 12.29 -2.98
CA ASN A 217 15.70 11.79 -3.04
C ASN A 217 15.64 10.40 -3.67
N VAL A 218 16.16 9.39 -2.97
CA VAL A 218 16.11 7.99 -3.43
C VAL A 218 14.74 7.39 -3.13
N LEU A 219 13.93 7.23 -4.18
CA LEU A 219 12.58 6.66 -4.08
C LEU A 219 12.63 5.18 -3.71
N ALA A 220 13.44 4.42 -4.43
CA ALA A 220 13.52 2.98 -4.31
C ALA A 220 14.86 2.45 -4.81
N ALA A 221 15.15 1.23 -4.43
CA ALA A 221 16.23 0.45 -4.97
C ALA A 221 15.66 -0.93 -5.36
N LEU A 222 15.68 -1.24 -6.65
CA LEU A 222 14.97 -2.37 -7.26
C LEU A 222 15.98 -3.40 -7.80
N ALA A 223 15.58 -4.67 -7.74
CA ALA A 223 16.35 -5.73 -8.37
C ALA A 223 16.15 -5.74 -9.89
N LYS A 224 17.20 -6.12 -10.63
CA LYS A 224 17.10 -6.42 -12.07
C LYS A 224 16.55 -7.86 -12.25
N PRO A 225 15.67 -8.13 -13.24
CA PRO A 225 15.17 -7.19 -14.24
C PRO A 225 14.09 -6.25 -13.71
N LEU A 226 14.11 -4.99 -14.17
CA LEU A 226 13.12 -3.98 -13.84
C LEU A 226 11.72 -4.45 -14.29
N GLN A 227 10.81 -4.63 -13.33
CA GLN A 227 9.42 -4.96 -13.62
C GLN A 227 8.62 -3.69 -13.94
N SER A 228 7.78 -3.76 -14.97
CA SER A 228 6.92 -2.67 -15.39
C SER A 228 6.04 -2.13 -14.26
N ASP A 229 5.41 -3.01 -13.48
CA ASP A 229 4.47 -2.60 -12.43
C ASP A 229 5.15 -1.95 -11.23
N ASP A 230 6.37 -2.38 -10.89
CA ASP A 230 7.17 -1.73 -9.84
C ASP A 230 7.47 -0.29 -10.23
N LEU A 231 7.89 -0.07 -11.49
CA LEU A 231 8.11 1.29 -12.01
C LEU A 231 6.81 2.10 -12.03
N LEU A 232 5.71 1.55 -12.53
CA LEU A 232 4.42 2.24 -12.60
C LEU A 232 3.91 2.66 -11.22
N ARG A 233 4.11 1.85 -10.17
CA ARG A 233 3.78 2.22 -8.78
C ARG A 233 4.58 3.42 -8.30
N LEU A 234 5.89 3.42 -8.51
CA LEU A 234 6.76 4.53 -8.14
C LEU A 234 6.37 5.81 -8.88
N LEU A 235 6.07 5.70 -10.17
CA LEU A 235 5.58 6.79 -11.00
C LEU A 235 4.21 7.30 -10.53
N LYS A 236 3.30 6.41 -10.10
CA LYS A 236 1.98 6.80 -9.57
C LYS A 236 2.13 7.65 -8.33
N MET A 237 3.08 7.33 -7.46
CA MET A 237 3.38 8.17 -6.29
C MET A 237 3.88 9.56 -6.68
N LEU A 238 4.75 9.66 -7.68
CA LEU A 238 5.22 10.94 -8.21
C LEU A 238 4.09 11.76 -8.85
N TYR A 239 3.20 11.12 -9.60
CA TYR A 239 2.05 11.76 -10.23
C TYR A 239 1.06 12.31 -9.20
N LEU A 240 0.79 11.54 -8.14
CA LEU A 240 -0.10 11.97 -7.07
C LEU A 240 0.54 13.07 -6.20
N GLY A 241 1.86 13.05 -6.05
CA GLY A 241 2.63 14.05 -5.31
C GLY A 241 2.42 14.00 -3.79
N PRO A 242 3.23 14.74 -3.02
CA PRO A 242 3.27 14.63 -1.55
C PRO A 242 2.06 15.24 -0.84
N GLN A 243 1.40 16.23 -1.45
CA GLN A 243 0.30 16.96 -0.81
C GLN A 243 -1.06 16.25 -0.94
N ARG A 244 -1.20 15.28 -1.84
CA ARG A 244 -2.42 14.48 -2.02
C ARG A 244 -2.32 13.09 -1.38
N GLN A 245 -1.17 12.76 -0.84
CA GLN A 245 -0.96 11.62 0.08
C GLN A 245 -1.56 11.88 1.47
N ARG A 246 -2.18 13.05 1.66
CA ARG A 246 -2.95 13.38 2.87
C ARG A 246 -4.24 12.55 2.92
N ARG A 247 -4.18 11.51 3.77
CA ARG A 247 -5.27 10.71 4.32
C ARG A 247 -6.52 10.60 3.45
N LEU A 248 -6.67 9.45 2.79
CA LEU A 248 -7.93 8.73 3.00
C LEU A 248 -8.00 8.50 4.51
N GLY A 249 -8.79 9.31 5.23
CA GLY A 249 -9.24 8.92 6.55
C GLY A 249 -10.17 7.73 6.35
N GLY A 250 -9.64 6.56 6.01
CA GLY A 250 -10.39 5.61 5.19
C GLY A 250 -9.93 4.16 5.29
N LEU A 251 -9.21 3.81 6.35
CA LEU A 251 -8.98 2.42 6.77
C LEU A 251 -9.25 2.22 8.27
N LYS A 252 -10.03 3.12 8.90
CA LYS A 252 -10.57 2.86 10.24
C LYS A 252 -11.58 1.72 10.17
N ARG A 253 -11.06 0.51 10.26
CA ARG A 253 -11.85 -0.72 10.18
C ARG A 253 -12.16 -1.18 11.59
N THR A 254 -13.42 -1.45 11.86
CA THR A 254 -13.81 -1.92 13.18
C THR A 254 -13.93 -3.41 13.11
N VAL A 255 -13.03 -4.11 13.78
CA VAL A 255 -13.15 -5.55 13.98
C VAL A 255 -14.37 -5.79 14.87
N ARG A 256 -15.35 -6.54 14.36
CA ARG A 256 -16.63 -6.81 15.03
C ARG A 256 -16.92 -8.29 15.01
N SER A 257 -17.53 -8.79 16.09
CA SER A 257 -18.20 -10.09 16.03
C SER A 257 -19.45 -10.02 15.15
N TRP A 258 -19.99 -11.17 14.77
CA TRP A 258 -21.28 -11.22 14.08
C TRP A 258 -22.45 -10.68 14.91
N GLN A 259 -22.34 -10.67 16.24
CA GLN A 259 -23.33 -10.05 17.13
C GLN A 259 -23.22 -8.51 17.15
N GLY A 260 -22.23 -7.93 16.46
CA GLY A 260 -22.01 -6.48 16.35
C GLY A 260 -21.08 -5.90 17.42
N GLU A 261 -20.61 -6.72 18.36
CA GLU A 261 -19.66 -6.32 19.41
C GLU A 261 -18.34 -5.87 18.79
N ALA A 262 -17.89 -4.65 19.09
CA ALA A 262 -16.62 -4.13 18.59
C ALA A 262 -15.45 -4.72 19.40
N ARG A 263 -14.57 -5.45 18.71
CA ARG A 263 -13.35 -6.08 19.25
C ARG A 263 -12.14 -5.14 19.19
N GLY A 264 -12.16 -4.16 18.29
CA GLY A 264 -11.14 -3.14 18.19
C GLY A 264 -11.23 -2.34 16.90
N GLN A 265 -10.40 -1.32 16.79
CA GLN A 265 -10.32 -0.46 15.63
C GLN A 265 -8.92 -0.53 15.03
N LEU A 266 -8.85 -1.04 13.80
CA LEU A 266 -7.69 -0.96 12.93
C LEU A 266 -7.53 0.47 12.43
N GLY A 267 -6.33 1.03 12.56
CA GLY A 267 -6.04 2.37 12.08
C GLY A 267 -4.58 2.76 12.29
N LEU A 268 -4.30 4.05 12.12
CA LEU A 268 -2.98 4.63 12.33
C LEU A 268 -2.76 4.99 13.80
N LEU A 269 -1.49 5.10 14.21
CA LEU A 269 -1.14 5.50 15.58
C LEU A 269 -1.75 6.87 15.95
N ALA A 270 -1.77 7.82 15.00
CA ALA A 270 -2.37 9.14 15.21
C ALA A 270 -3.88 9.09 15.46
N ASP A 271 -4.59 8.09 14.95
CA ASP A 271 -6.03 7.90 15.19
C ASP A 271 -6.33 7.16 16.49
N ALA A 272 -5.37 6.35 16.96
CA ALA A 272 -5.51 5.55 18.16
C ALA A 272 -5.58 6.40 19.44
N ALA A 273 -5.13 7.66 19.41
CA ALA A 273 -5.15 8.57 20.56
C ALA A 273 -6.58 8.89 21.03
N SER A 274 -7.54 9.06 20.12
CA SER A 274 -8.93 9.45 20.43
C SER A 274 -9.93 8.29 20.39
N CYS A 275 -9.46 7.07 20.10
CA CYS A 275 -10.30 5.88 20.05
C CYS A 275 -10.78 5.46 21.45
N THR A 276 -11.97 4.91 21.61
CA THR A 276 -12.41 4.29 22.88
C THR A 276 -12.34 2.77 22.87
N LEU A 277 -12.04 2.18 21.71
CA LEU A 277 -11.92 0.74 21.51
C LEU A 277 -10.46 0.30 21.63
N PRO A 278 -10.21 -1.01 21.80
CA PRO A 278 -8.88 -1.60 21.62
C PRO A 278 -8.31 -1.23 20.25
N ILE A 279 -7.01 -0.91 20.20
CA ILE A 279 -6.36 -0.35 19.02
C ILE A 279 -5.63 -1.45 18.26
N TRP A 280 -5.83 -1.48 16.94
CA TRP A 280 -5.17 -2.42 16.04
C TRP A 280 -4.27 -1.60 15.11
N LEU A 281 -2.96 -1.87 15.13
CA LEU A 281 -1.97 -1.07 14.41
C LEU A 281 -1.18 -1.95 13.44
N SER A 282 -1.01 -1.49 12.21
CA SER A 282 -0.14 -2.16 11.23
C SER A 282 1.32 -2.09 11.67
N LEU A 283 2.02 -3.22 11.66
CA LEU A 283 3.42 -3.28 12.07
C LEU A 283 4.32 -2.38 11.20
N SER A 284 4.03 -2.32 9.90
CA SER A 284 4.78 -1.50 8.92
C SER A 284 4.80 -0.01 9.24
N GLY A 285 3.85 0.49 10.03
CA GLY A 285 3.74 1.91 10.39
C GLY A 285 4.47 2.29 11.68
N LEU A 286 5.10 1.34 12.35
CA LEU A 286 5.66 1.54 13.69
C LEU A 286 7.18 1.65 13.66
N SER A 287 7.72 2.38 14.63
CA SER A 287 9.15 2.32 14.96
C SER A 287 9.53 0.87 15.25
N PRO A 288 10.69 0.38 14.77
CA PRO A 288 11.12 -1.00 15.01
C PRO A 288 11.52 -1.27 16.48
N HIS A 289 11.46 -0.26 17.34
CA HIS A 289 11.75 -0.37 18.77
C HIS A 289 10.46 -0.28 19.58
N TRP A 290 10.35 -1.08 20.64
CA TRP A 290 9.17 -1.10 21.50
C TRP A 290 9.02 0.16 22.37
N GLU A 291 10.14 0.74 22.84
CA GLU A 291 10.14 1.81 23.83
C GLU A 291 9.33 3.05 23.40
N PRO A 292 9.44 3.56 22.15
CA PRO A 292 8.61 4.68 21.70
C PRO A 292 7.11 4.36 21.72
N LEU A 293 6.73 3.14 21.32
CA LEU A 293 5.32 2.72 21.31
C LEU A 293 4.78 2.56 22.73
N LYS A 294 5.59 1.98 23.63
CA LYS A 294 5.26 1.87 25.05
C LYS A 294 5.02 3.23 25.69
N LEU A 295 5.93 4.18 25.47
CA LEU A 295 5.82 5.54 25.99
C LEU A 295 4.56 6.23 25.44
N TRP A 296 4.24 6.02 24.17
CA TRP A 296 3.02 6.53 23.56
C TRP A 296 1.76 5.95 24.21
N LEU A 297 1.72 4.64 24.49
CA LEU A 297 0.59 4.00 25.21
C LEU A 297 0.41 4.60 26.61
N GLU A 298 1.50 4.74 27.35
CA GLU A 298 1.50 5.32 28.71
C GLU A 298 0.99 6.78 28.71
N GLN A 299 1.43 7.59 27.74
CA GLN A 299 0.97 8.99 27.58
C GLN A 299 -0.53 9.11 27.31
N HIS A 300 -1.12 8.12 26.66
CA HIS A 300 -2.55 8.08 26.34
C HIS A 300 -3.36 7.23 27.32
N GLY A 301 -2.74 6.80 28.44
CA GLY A 301 -3.42 6.04 29.49
C GLY A 301 -3.91 4.65 29.05
N ARG A 302 -3.24 4.04 28.05
CA ARG A 302 -3.58 2.73 27.50
C ARG A 302 -2.68 1.64 28.05
N GLU A 303 -3.25 0.46 28.21
CA GLU A 303 -2.47 -0.74 28.50
C GLU A 303 -2.01 -1.42 27.21
N ALA A 304 -0.88 -2.13 27.27
CA ALA A 304 -0.43 -2.96 26.16
C ALA A 304 -1.46 -4.04 25.80
N SER A 305 -2.28 -4.49 26.74
CA SER A 305 -3.38 -5.45 26.53
C SER A 305 -4.49 -4.93 25.60
N GLU A 306 -4.57 -3.61 25.39
CA GLU A 306 -5.51 -2.97 24.45
C GLU A 306 -4.94 -2.87 23.04
N LEU A 307 -3.65 -3.13 22.86
CA LEU A 307 -2.97 -3.09 21.57
C LEU A 307 -3.05 -4.46 20.88
N THR A 308 -3.37 -4.44 19.59
CA THR A 308 -3.19 -5.57 18.67
C THR A 308 -2.24 -5.14 17.55
N LEU A 309 -1.11 -5.81 17.40
CA LEU A 309 -0.21 -5.61 16.27
C LEU A 309 -0.66 -6.45 15.09
N VAL A 310 -0.94 -5.80 13.97
CA VAL A 310 -1.35 -6.44 12.72
C VAL A 310 -0.12 -6.64 11.84
N ILE A 311 0.26 -7.90 11.69
CA ILE A 311 1.41 -8.35 10.90
C ILE A 311 0.92 -8.61 9.47
N HIS A 312 1.68 -8.14 8.50
CA HIS A 312 1.47 -8.38 7.08
C HIS A 312 2.64 -9.21 6.53
N ARG A 313 2.39 -9.99 5.47
CA ARG A 313 3.46 -10.73 4.77
C ARG A 313 4.68 -9.86 4.41
N ARG A 314 4.44 -8.66 3.89
CA ARG A 314 5.47 -7.68 3.49
C ARG A 314 6.33 -7.17 4.65
N ASP A 315 5.95 -7.47 5.89
CA ASP A 315 6.80 -7.13 7.03
C ASP A 315 8.04 -8.02 7.12
N HIS A 316 8.09 -9.13 6.35
CA HIS A 316 9.23 -10.03 6.30
C HIS A 316 9.73 -10.38 7.70
N LEU A 317 8.77 -10.64 8.60
CA LEU A 317 8.97 -10.61 10.04
C LEU A 317 10.09 -11.56 10.50
N LEU A 318 10.20 -12.74 9.89
CA LEU A 318 11.22 -13.73 10.24
C LEU A 318 12.62 -13.42 9.73
N SER A 319 12.75 -12.53 8.74
CA SER A 319 14.05 -12.09 8.20
C SER A 319 14.47 -10.70 8.67
N GLN A 320 13.56 -9.93 9.28
CA GLN A 320 13.85 -8.61 9.84
C GLN A 320 13.91 -8.66 11.37
N ALA A 321 15.14 -8.79 11.91
CA ALA A 321 15.39 -8.96 13.34
C ALA A 321 14.74 -7.87 14.21
N ASP A 322 14.80 -6.61 13.79
CA ASP A 322 14.26 -5.49 14.58
C ASP A 322 12.72 -5.54 14.66
N ARG A 323 12.05 -5.85 13.53
CA ARG A 323 10.58 -6.03 13.52
C ARG A 323 10.15 -7.24 14.34
N PHE A 324 10.91 -8.32 14.28
CA PHE A 324 10.68 -9.51 15.10
C PHE A 324 10.81 -9.18 16.60
N ALA A 325 11.84 -8.41 16.97
CA ALA A 325 12.07 -7.96 18.33
C ALA A 325 10.91 -7.10 18.85
N LEU A 326 10.41 -6.14 18.05
CA LEU A 326 9.23 -5.35 18.38
C LEU A 326 8.01 -6.22 18.68
N VAL A 327 7.70 -7.17 17.79
CA VAL A 327 6.55 -8.09 17.95
C VAL A 327 6.68 -8.91 19.23
N LEU A 328 7.87 -9.45 19.52
CA LEU A 328 8.10 -10.23 20.74
C LEU A 328 7.99 -9.36 22.00
N GLN A 329 8.61 -8.19 22.01
CA GLN A 329 8.56 -7.27 23.16
C GLN A 329 7.14 -6.79 23.45
N ALA A 330 6.39 -6.42 22.40
CA ALA A 330 4.99 -6.04 22.54
C ALA A 330 4.13 -7.21 23.05
N SER A 331 4.34 -8.43 22.51
CA SER A 331 3.62 -9.63 22.95
C SER A 331 3.92 -9.97 24.41
N LEU A 332 5.19 -9.89 24.84
CA LEU A 332 5.59 -10.07 26.25
C LEU A 332 5.00 -9.00 27.17
N ALA A 333 4.79 -7.77 26.67
CA ALA A 333 4.12 -6.71 27.40
C ALA A 333 2.59 -6.90 27.48
N GLY A 334 2.03 -7.89 26.77
CA GLY A 334 0.60 -8.23 26.79
C GLY A 334 -0.17 -7.80 25.53
N ALA A 335 0.49 -7.22 24.53
CA ALA A 335 -0.15 -6.91 23.25
C ALA A 335 -0.57 -8.18 22.53
N ARG A 336 -1.74 -8.11 21.89
CA ARG A 336 -2.24 -9.17 21.01
C ARG A 336 -1.57 -9.07 19.64
N LEU A 337 -1.54 -10.17 18.93
CA LEU A 337 -1.02 -10.28 17.58
C LEU A 337 -2.13 -10.74 16.63
N ALA A 338 -2.23 -10.07 15.50
CA ALA A 338 -3.08 -10.46 14.40
C ALA A 338 -2.23 -10.60 13.14
N LEU A 339 -2.65 -11.49 12.24
CA LEU A 339 -2.09 -11.62 10.90
C LEU A 339 -3.13 -11.14 9.90
N LEU A 340 -2.72 -10.32 8.93
CA LEU A 340 -3.52 -9.97 7.76
C LEU A 340 -3.09 -10.84 6.58
N LEU A 341 -4.05 -11.53 5.99
CA LEU A 341 -3.86 -12.37 4.81
C LEU A 341 -4.77 -11.84 3.70
N ASP A 342 -4.19 -11.36 2.61
CA ASP A 342 -4.94 -10.79 1.48
C ASP A 342 -5.05 -11.75 0.29
N HIS A 343 -4.25 -12.82 0.24
CA HIS A 343 -4.18 -13.76 -0.89
C HIS A 343 -3.72 -15.16 -0.46
N ALA A 344 -4.13 -16.20 -1.21
CA ALA A 344 -3.88 -17.59 -0.82
C ALA A 344 -2.59 -18.19 -1.38
N GLN A 345 -1.84 -17.47 -2.21
CA GLN A 345 -0.63 -18.00 -2.86
C GLN A 345 0.50 -18.27 -1.89
N HIS A 346 0.59 -17.47 -0.82
CA HIS A 346 1.61 -17.59 0.21
C HIS A 346 0.95 -17.63 1.57
N LEU A 347 0.78 -18.85 2.07
CA LEU A 347 0.17 -19.12 3.36
C LEU A 347 1.28 -19.27 4.40
N PRO A 348 1.42 -18.33 5.35
CA PRO A 348 2.54 -18.30 6.29
C PRO A 348 2.31 -19.27 7.45
N PHE A 349 2.36 -20.57 7.15
CA PHE A 349 2.25 -21.64 8.16
C PHE A 349 3.29 -21.49 9.27
N ASP A 350 4.49 -21.04 8.91
CA ASP A 350 5.57 -20.73 9.83
C ASP A 350 5.21 -19.63 10.85
N LEU A 351 4.52 -18.57 10.44
CA LEU A 351 4.10 -17.50 11.35
C LEU A 351 3.03 -17.99 12.33
N ILE A 352 2.02 -18.71 11.87
CA ILE A 352 0.94 -19.19 12.76
C ILE A 352 1.45 -20.22 13.77
N GLU A 353 2.50 -20.98 13.46
CA GLU A 353 3.10 -21.95 14.39
C GLU A 353 4.11 -21.32 15.37
N ARG A 354 4.80 -20.26 14.96
CA ARG A 354 5.88 -19.65 15.76
C ARG A 354 5.41 -18.51 16.65
N LEU A 355 4.31 -17.85 16.29
CA LEU A 355 3.80 -16.68 17.00
C LEU A 355 2.46 -16.98 17.68
N PRO A 356 2.23 -16.43 18.88
CA PRO A 356 0.95 -16.57 19.57
C PRO A 356 -0.08 -15.61 18.95
N LEU A 357 -0.46 -15.85 17.70
CA LEU A 357 -1.50 -15.07 17.02
C LEU A 357 -2.86 -15.35 17.68
N GLN A 358 -3.67 -14.32 17.90
CA GLN A 358 -5.05 -14.47 18.37
C GLN A 358 -6.08 -14.22 17.27
N SER A 359 -5.71 -13.50 16.20
CA SER A 359 -6.62 -13.14 15.13
C SER A 359 -6.01 -13.27 13.74
N LEU A 360 -6.84 -13.65 12.78
CA LEU A 360 -6.52 -13.69 11.36
C LEU A 360 -7.55 -12.81 10.63
N LEU A 361 -7.07 -11.69 10.10
CA LEU A 361 -7.84 -10.81 9.23
C LEU A 361 -7.71 -11.33 7.80
N LEU A 362 -8.83 -11.63 7.17
CA LEU A 362 -8.92 -12.14 5.80
C LEU A 362 -9.36 -11.00 4.89
N GLY A 363 -8.49 -10.60 3.97
CA GLY A 363 -8.72 -9.51 3.02
C GLY A 363 -9.75 -9.84 1.94
N GLN A 364 -10.20 -8.79 1.25
CA GLN A 364 -11.27 -8.90 0.25
C GLN A 364 -10.97 -9.87 -0.90
N HIS A 365 -9.72 -9.99 -1.32
CA HIS A 365 -9.34 -10.81 -2.48
C HIS A 365 -9.39 -12.31 -2.19
N LEU A 366 -9.29 -12.70 -0.92
CA LEU A 366 -9.48 -14.09 -0.51
C LEU A 366 -10.93 -14.55 -0.56
N LEU A 367 -11.89 -13.63 -0.51
CA LEU A 367 -13.29 -13.99 -0.29
C LEU A 367 -13.83 -14.97 -1.37
N PRO A 368 -13.61 -14.76 -2.68
CA PRO A 368 -14.04 -15.72 -3.70
C PRO A 368 -13.34 -17.07 -3.55
N GLU A 369 -12.05 -17.07 -3.19
CA GLU A 369 -11.27 -18.30 -2.98
C GLU A 369 -11.76 -19.08 -1.75
N LEU A 370 -12.13 -18.38 -0.68
CA LEU A 370 -12.71 -18.95 0.53
C LEU A 370 -14.12 -19.52 0.27
N GLU A 371 -14.92 -18.85 -0.56
CA GLU A 371 -16.25 -19.32 -0.95
C GLU A 371 -16.19 -20.62 -1.75
N ALA A 372 -15.31 -20.66 -2.76
CA ALA A 372 -15.08 -21.79 -3.66
C ALA A 372 -14.04 -22.81 -3.14
N MET A 373 -13.59 -22.66 -1.89
CA MET A 373 -12.49 -23.42 -1.32
C MET A 373 -12.77 -24.93 -1.31
N ALA A 374 -11.94 -25.69 -2.03
CA ALA A 374 -11.93 -27.15 -1.96
C ALA A 374 -11.36 -27.61 -0.61
N ALA A 375 -11.93 -28.68 -0.03
CA ALA A 375 -11.55 -29.17 1.30
C ALA A 375 -10.09 -29.62 1.41
N ASP A 376 -9.48 -30.04 0.31
CA ASP A 376 -8.09 -30.49 0.20
C ASP A 376 -7.10 -29.38 -0.21
N SER A 377 -7.59 -28.16 -0.46
CA SER A 377 -6.76 -27.02 -0.82
C SER A 377 -5.79 -26.62 0.30
N LEU A 378 -4.66 -26.01 -0.06
CA LEU A 378 -3.71 -25.46 0.92
C LEU A 378 -4.36 -24.39 1.80
N LEU A 379 -5.24 -23.56 1.21
CA LEU A 379 -6.02 -22.57 1.95
C LEU A 379 -6.91 -23.22 3.01
N ALA A 380 -7.62 -24.31 2.66
CA ALA A 380 -8.43 -25.05 3.63
C ALA A 380 -7.60 -25.58 4.79
N ARG A 381 -6.42 -26.16 4.49
CA ARG A 381 -5.49 -26.65 5.51
C ARG A 381 -4.97 -25.52 6.40
N PHE A 382 -4.67 -24.36 5.83
CA PHE A 382 -4.23 -23.18 6.58
C PHE A 382 -5.32 -22.69 7.53
N ILE A 383 -6.54 -22.48 7.01
CA ILE A 383 -7.68 -22.02 7.81
C ILE A 383 -8.03 -23.02 8.91
N GLN A 384 -8.03 -24.32 8.60
CA GLN A 384 -8.23 -25.36 9.61
C GLN A 384 -7.15 -25.29 10.69
N ARG A 385 -5.88 -25.19 10.29
CA ARG A 385 -4.77 -25.13 11.24
C ARG A 385 -4.84 -23.88 12.12
N SER A 386 -5.20 -22.73 11.56
CA SER A 386 -5.42 -21.51 12.35
C SER A 386 -6.50 -21.71 13.42
N ARG A 387 -7.58 -22.45 13.12
CA ARG A 387 -8.62 -22.75 14.12
C ARG A 387 -8.17 -23.71 15.19
N GLU A 388 -7.41 -24.74 14.85
CA GLU A 388 -6.83 -25.67 15.82
C GLU A 388 -5.95 -24.95 16.84
N LEU A 389 -5.26 -23.89 16.40
CA LEU A 389 -4.45 -23.01 17.24
C LEU A 389 -5.27 -21.97 18.01
N GLY A 390 -6.60 -21.94 17.85
CA GLY A 390 -7.49 -21.00 18.54
C GLY A 390 -7.51 -19.59 17.95
N ILE A 391 -7.05 -19.40 16.72
CA ILE A 391 -7.00 -18.09 16.05
C ILE A 391 -8.40 -17.72 15.54
N ALA A 392 -8.90 -16.56 15.96
CA ALA A 392 -10.20 -16.05 15.52
C ALA A 392 -10.10 -15.44 14.10
N LEU A 393 -11.00 -15.85 13.21
CA LEU A 393 -11.03 -15.38 11.82
C LEU A 393 -12.01 -14.23 11.64
N TYR A 394 -11.60 -13.18 10.94
CA TYR A 394 -12.45 -12.03 10.59
C TYR A 394 -12.40 -11.76 9.09
N LEU A 395 -13.56 -11.58 8.46
CA LEU A 395 -13.66 -11.29 7.02
C LEU A 395 -13.73 -9.79 6.73
N ASP A 396 -13.11 -9.37 5.64
CA ASP A 396 -13.27 -8.04 5.07
C ASP A 396 -14.70 -7.87 4.52
N ASP A 397 -15.59 -7.32 5.33
CA ASP A 397 -16.98 -7.03 4.98
C ASP A 397 -17.43 -5.68 5.56
N PRO A 398 -16.87 -4.57 5.06
CA PRO A 398 -17.16 -3.24 5.58
C PRO A 398 -18.63 -2.85 5.37
N PHE A 399 -19.35 -3.51 4.46
CA PHE A 399 -20.71 -3.17 4.08
C PHE A 399 -21.79 -4.09 4.64
N ASN A 400 -21.41 -5.13 5.39
CA ASN A 400 -22.35 -6.13 5.90
C ASN A 400 -23.09 -6.89 4.79
N LEU A 401 -22.38 -7.16 3.69
CA LEU A 401 -22.94 -7.86 2.52
C LEU A 401 -22.91 -9.37 2.66
N GLN A 402 -22.12 -9.89 3.60
CA GLN A 402 -21.94 -11.33 3.79
C GLN A 402 -23.04 -11.95 4.64
N ASP A 403 -23.42 -13.19 4.32
CA ASP A 403 -24.33 -13.97 5.15
C ASP A 403 -23.62 -14.45 6.43
N ALA A 404 -23.97 -13.83 7.55
CA ALA A 404 -23.40 -14.12 8.84
C ALA A 404 -23.59 -15.60 9.25
N ALA A 405 -24.73 -16.22 8.92
CA ALA A 405 -25.00 -17.61 9.29
C ALA A 405 -24.07 -18.57 8.53
N GLN A 406 -23.95 -18.37 7.22
CA GLN A 406 -23.05 -19.16 6.38
C GLN A 406 -21.59 -19.10 6.86
N TRP A 407 -21.11 -17.92 7.24
CA TRP A 407 -19.72 -17.76 7.69
C TRP A 407 -19.50 -18.19 9.14
N GLN A 408 -20.51 -18.08 10.01
CA GLN A 408 -20.47 -18.68 11.35
C GLN A 408 -20.37 -20.20 11.30
N ASP A 409 -21.16 -20.85 10.44
CA ASP A 409 -21.08 -22.31 10.23
C ASP A 409 -19.71 -22.73 9.71
N ARG A 410 -19.13 -21.87 8.87
CA ARG A 410 -17.75 -22.02 8.43
C ARG A 410 -16.73 -21.62 9.49
N GLY A 411 -17.07 -21.31 10.74
CA GLY A 411 -16.10 -21.06 11.82
C GLY A 411 -15.42 -19.68 11.78
N VAL A 412 -16.04 -18.69 11.15
CA VAL A 412 -15.56 -17.29 11.15
C VAL A 412 -16.17 -16.55 12.35
N ALA A 413 -15.34 -15.81 13.10
CA ALA A 413 -15.74 -15.13 14.32
C ALA A 413 -16.47 -13.80 14.08
N GLY A 414 -16.19 -13.14 12.95
CA GLY A 414 -16.82 -11.88 12.60
C GLY A 414 -16.28 -11.24 11.33
N ARG A 415 -16.27 -9.91 11.32
CA ARG A 415 -15.83 -9.07 10.19
C ARG A 415 -15.00 -7.88 10.65
N TRP A 416 -14.30 -7.22 9.73
CA TRP A 416 -13.52 -6.02 10.03
C TRP A 416 -13.71 -4.92 8.99
#